data_AF-A0A6A6H9J6-F1
#
_entry.id   AF-A0A6A6H9J6-F1
#
_cell.length_a   1.000
_cell.length_b   1.000
_cell.length_c   1.000
_cell.angle_alpha   90.00
_cell.angle_beta   90.00
_cell.angle_gamma   90.00
#
_symmetry.space_group_name_H-M   'P 1'
#
loop_
_entity.id
_entity.type
_entity.pdbx_description
1 polymer ?
#
loop_
_entity_poly.entity_id
_entity_poly.type
_entity_poly.pdbx_seq_one_letter_code
_entity_poly.pdbx_strand_id
1 'polypeptide(L)'
;MRRFTNSVGNLAINNDEFLGSVVRLECIMLDVMYQAYGGNLRRDWFVCRRAMVHAQMMHTHRSDIQCPLRVVDLSEPIYPNFIWYRIVYTDHQLRLMAGLPQGSPHVSMASEAALPSDTPSGRFKRKQTVIASCIPERKESSHPAIIDDFAVLQDIDAKLQKAANEMPSKWWLVPSLASVGYIRRR
;
A
#
# COMPACT_ATOMS: atom_id res chain seq x y z
N MET A 1 1.66 -22.01 5.70
CA MET A 1 1.23 -20.60 5.65
C MET A 1 -0.11 -20.33 6.32
N ARG A 2 -1.25 -20.91 5.88
CA ARG A 2 -2.59 -20.66 6.49
C ARG A 2 -2.69 -20.86 8.02
N ARG A 3 -1.96 -21.84 8.60
CA ARG A 3 -1.91 -22.03 10.06
C ARG A 3 -1.22 -20.86 10.78
N PHE A 4 -0.17 -20.30 10.18
CA PHE A 4 0.55 -19.15 10.72
C PHE A 4 -0.32 -17.89 10.68
N THR A 5 -1.01 -17.61 9.57
CA THR A 5 -1.91 -16.45 9.47
C THR A 5 -3.05 -16.53 10.49
N ASN A 6 -3.63 -17.71 10.70
CA ASN A 6 -4.64 -17.89 11.75
C ASN A 6 -4.08 -17.66 13.16
N SER A 7 -2.86 -18.12 13.43
CA SER A 7 -2.21 -17.95 14.73
C SER A 7 -1.89 -16.47 14.99
N VAL A 8 -1.31 -15.77 14.01
CA VAL A 8 -1.07 -14.31 14.07
C VAL A 8 -2.39 -13.54 14.21
N GLY A 9 -3.43 -13.99 13.51
CA GLY A 9 -4.80 -13.47 13.64
C GLY A 9 -5.27 -13.44 15.09
N ASN A 10 -5.11 -14.55 15.80
CA ASN A 10 -5.56 -14.69 17.18
C ASN A 10 -4.62 -13.99 18.19
N LEU A 11 -3.31 -14.10 17.98
CA LEU A 11 -2.32 -13.63 18.96
C LEU A 11 -2.07 -12.12 18.90
N ALA A 12 -2.14 -11.52 17.71
CA ALA A 12 -1.76 -10.12 17.49
C ALA A 12 -2.88 -9.27 16.88
N ILE A 13 -3.58 -9.76 15.85
CA ILE A 13 -4.54 -8.94 15.10
C ILE A 13 -5.84 -8.71 15.88
N ASN A 14 -6.37 -9.75 16.52
CA ASN A 14 -7.62 -9.72 17.28
C ASN A 14 -7.40 -9.50 18.78
N ASN A 15 -6.14 -9.38 19.22
CA ASN A 15 -5.81 -9.15 20.62
C ASN A 15 -5.79 -7.64 20.90
N ASP A 16 -6.67 -7.20 21.80
CA ASP A 16 -6.79 -5.79 22.21
C ASP A 16 -5.57 -5.28 22.98
N GLU A 17 -4.73 -6.16 23.51
CA GLU A 17 -3.45 -5.79 24.11
C GLU A 17 -2.56 -5.06 23.10
N PHE A 18 -2.64 -5.38 21.80
CA PHE A 18 -1.87 -4.71 20.76
C PHE A 18 -2.64 -3.55 20.09
N LEU A 19 -3.76 -3.09 20.67
CA LEU A 19 -4.43 -1.87 20.21
C LEU A 19 -3.46 -0.68 20.35
N GLY A 20 -3.31 0.10 19.27
CA GLY A 20 -2.37 1.22 19.21
C GLY A 20 -0.90 0.83 19.03
N SER A 21 -0.59 -0.46 18.84
CA SER A 21 0.76 -0.94 18.55
C SER A 21 1.03 -1.00 17.05
N VAL A 22 2.26 -0.64 16.67
CA VAL A 22 2.74 -0.71 15.29
C VAL A 22 2.88 -2.16 14.82
N VAL A 23 3.28 -3.06 15.71
CA VAL A 23 3.41 -4.50 15.42
C VAL A 23 2.07 -5.08 14.95
N ARG A 24 0.95 -4.61 15.53
CA ARG A 24 -0.38 -5.02 15.07
C ARG A 24 -0.66 -4.56 13.64
N LEU A 25 -0.31 -3.31 13.30
CA LEU A 25 -0.47 -2.80 11.94
C LEU A 25 0.36 -3.60 10.94
N GLU A 26 1.61 -3.94 11.28
CA GLU A 26 2.48 -4.75 10.44
C GLU A 26 1.90 -6.16 10.23
N CYS A 27 1.43 -6.81 11.30
CA CYS A 27 0.75 -8.10 11.23
C CYS A 27 -0.50 -8.06 10.33
N ILE A 28 -1.33 -7.02 10.47
CA ILE A 28 -2.50 -6.83 9.60
C ILE A 28 -2.07 -6.66 8.13
N MET A 29 -1.05 -5.85 7.87
CA MET A 29 -0.56 -5.62 6.50
C MET A 29 0.02 -6.88 5.86
N LEU A 30 0.76 -7.69 6.62
CA LEU A 30 1.28 -8.97 6.15
C LEU A 30 0.16 -9.96 5.84
N ASP A 31 -0.88 -10.02 6.68
CA ASP A 31 -2.06 -10.87 6.42
C ASP A 31 -2.81 -10.42 5.16
N VAL A 32 -3.07 -9.12 5.02
CA VAL A 32 -3.70 -8.53 3.81
C VAL A 32 -2.92 -8.89 2.55
N MET A 33 -1.59 -8.72 2.57
CA MET A 33 -0.75 -9.06 1.41
C MET A 33 -0.84 -10.55 1.08
N TYR A 34 -0.74 -11.43 2.09
CA TYR A 34 -0.82 -12.87 1.88
C TYR A 34 -2.16 -13.32 1.30
N GLN A 35 -3.28 -12.82 1.85
CA GLN A 35 -4.62 -13.19 1.41
C GLN A 35 -4.93 -12.62 0.01
N ALA A 36 -4.40 -11.44 -0.32
CA ALA A 36 -4.59 -10.82 -1.63
C ALA A 36 -3.98 -11.68 -2.75
N TYR A 37 -2.81 -12.27 -2.50
CA TYR A 37 -2.22 -13.27 -3.41
C TYR A 37 -3.04 -14.57 -3.49
N GLY A 38 -3.89 -14.85 -2.50
CA GLY A 38 -4.84 -15.97 -2.49
C GLY A 38 -6.17 -15.67 -3.20
N GLY A 39 -6.36 -14.47 -3.77
CA GLY A 39 -7.53 -14.11 -4.58
C GLY A 39 -8.72 -13.52 -3.83
N ASN A 40 -8.63 -13.30 -2.51
CA ASN A 40 -9.74 -12.79 -1.69
C ASN A 40 -9.81 -11.25 -1.64
N LEU A 41 -9.59 -10.58 -2.77
CA LEU A 41 -9.33 -9.14 -2.87
C LEU A 41 -10.34 -8.24 -2.14
N ARG A 42 -11.64 -8.53 -2.23
CA ARG A 42 -12.69 -7.73 -1.58
C ARG A 42 -12.62 -7.82 -0.05
N ARG A 43 -12.40 -9.02 0.49
CA ARG A 43 -12.23 -9.23 1.93
C ARG A 43 -10.99 -8.48 2.43
N ASP A 44 -9.89 -8.62 1.69
CA ASP A 44 -8.61 -8.03 2.08
C ASP A 44 -8.65 -6.51 1.99
N TRP A 45 -9.44 -5.96 1.08
CA TRP A 45 -9.72 -4.53 1.03
C TRP A 45 -10.41 -4.03 2.31
N PHE A 46 -11.43 -4.72 2.82
CA PHE A 46 -12.05 -4.35 4.10
C PHE A 46 -11.09 -4.42 5.28
N VAL A 47 -10.22 -5.45 5.31
CA VAL A 47 -9.19 -5.58 6.36
C VAL A 47 -8.17 -4.44 6.25
N CYS A 48 -7.75 -4.08 5.03
CA CYS A 48 -6.88 -2.93 4.78
C CYS A 48 -7.52 -1.61 5.23
N ARG A 49 -8.83 -1.42 5.00
CA ARG A 49 -9.58 -0.25 5.51
C ARG A 49 -9.62 -0.20 7.04
N ARG A 50 -9.75 -1.34 7.71
CA ARG A 50 -9.64 -1.39 9.19
C ARG A 50 -8.25 -1.00 9.66
N ALA A 51 -7.20 -1.47 8.98
CA ALA A 51 -5.82 -1.07 9.27
C ALA A 51 -5.62 0.44 9.11
N MET A 52 -6.23 1.05 8.07
CA MET A 52 -6.22 2.49 7.84
C MET A 52 -6.83 3.27 9.01
N VAL A 53 -7.99 2.85 9.50
CA VAL A 53 -8.64 3.48 10.67
C VAL A 53 -7.74 3.39 11.91
N HIS A 54 -7.13 2.22 12.16
CA HIS A 54 -6.21 2.04 13.29
C HIS A 54 -4.99 2.96 13.17
N ALA A 55 -4.39 3.04 11.98
CA ALA A 55 -3.26 3.92 11.69
C ALA A 55 -3.62 5.41 11.86
N GLN A 56 -4.84 5.80 11.47
CA GLN A 56 -5.36 7.15 11.69
C GLN A 56 -5.49 7.48 13.18
N MET A 57 -6.04 6.56 13.99
CA MET A 57 -6.11 6.71 15.46
C MET A 57 -4.73 6.82 16.11
N MET A 58 -3.73 6.16 15.54
CA MET A 58 -2.33 6.24 15.94
C MET A 58 -1.60 7.48 15.41
N HIS A 59 -2.30 8.38 14.70
CA HIS A 59 -1.75 9.59 14.08
C HIS A 59 -0.62 9.36 13.07
N THR A 60 -0.42 8.13 12.58
CA THR A 60 0.67 7.81 11.62
C THR A 60 0.45 8.40 10.23
N HIS A 61 -0.74 8.98 9.98
CA HIS A 61 -1.07 9.70 8.75
C HIS A 61 -0.49 11.13 8.73
N ARG A 62 -0.05 11.66 9.88
CA ARG A 62 0.53 13.01 9.99
C ARG A 62 2.05 12.92 9.89
N SER A 63 2.64 13.85 9.14
CA SER A 63 4.10 13.97 9.00
C SER A 63 4.78 14.43 10.29
N ASP A 64 4.04 15.08 11.19
CA ASP A 64 4.49 15.47 12.53
C ASP A 64 3.92 14.48 13.56
N ILE A 65 4.66 13.40 13.82
CA ILE A 65 4.24 12.34 14.73
C ILE A 65 4.54 12.80 16.16
N GLN A 66 3.54 13.36 16.81
CA GLN A 66 3.63 13.84 18.20
C GLN A 66 3.24 12.77 19.24
N CYS A 67 2.77 11.59 18.82
CA CYS A 67 2.28 10.55 19.72
C CYS A 67 3.31 9.41 19.87
N PRO A 68 3.64 8.99 21.11
CA PRO A 68 4.49 7.83 21.33
C PRO A 68 3.74 6.56 20.87
N LEU A 69 4.19 5.99 19.75
CA LEU A 69 3.69 4.71 19.28
C LEU A 69 4.02 3.63 20.31
N ARG A 70 3.06 2.76 20.63
CA ARG A 70 3.33 1.64 21.53
C ARG A 70 4.20 0.62 20.79
N VAL A 71 5.48 0.66 21.10
CA VAL A 71 6.50 -0.23 20.55
C VAL A 71 6.67 -1.39 21.51
N VAL A 72 6.50 -2.63 21.01
CA VAL A 72 6.67 -3.84 21.82
C VAL A 72 8.15 -4.17 22.00
N ASP A 73 8.99 -3.80 21.02
CA ASP A 73 10.44 -3.97 21.06
C ASP A 73 11.14 -2.77 20.38
N LEU A 74 11.99 -2.06 21.13
CA LEU A 74 12.73 -0.88 20.66
C LEU A 74 13.99 -1.24 19.85
N SER A 75 14.27 -2.54 19.65
CA SER A 75 15.48 -2.99 18.94
C SER A 75 15.52 -2.59 17.46
N GLU A 76 14.36 -2.34 16.83
CA GLU A 76 14.27 -2.00 15.42
C GLU A 76 13.66 -0.60 15.19
N PRO A 77 14.21 0.18 14.24
CA PRO A 77 13.66 1.48 13.91
C PRO A 77 12.28 1.32 13.25
N ILE A 78 11.29 2.01 13.80
CA ILE A 78 9.95 2.05 13.23
C ILE A 78 9.82 3.22 12.26
N TYR A 79 9.17 2.97 11.12
CA TYR A 79 8.90 3.99 10.10
C TYR A 79 7.38 4.16 9.90
N PRO A 80 6.69 4.94 10.75
CA PRO A 80 5.22 5.02 10.72
C PRO A 80 4.68 5.60 9.41
N ASN A 81 5.40 6.59 8.84
CA ASN A 81 5.12 7.15 7.52
C ASN A 81 5.21 6.10 6.42
N PHE A 82 6.13 5.14 6.54
CA PHE A 82 6.25 4.03 5.59
C PHE A 82 5.07 3.06 5.75
N ILE A 83 4.68 2.71 6.97
CA ILE A 83 3.51 1.85 7.24
C ILE A 83 2.23 2.48 6.71
N TRP A 84 2.02 3.77 6.98
CA TRP A 84 0.91 4.53 6.41
C TRP A 84 0.92 4.48 4.89
N TYR A 85 2.06 4.77 4.26
CA TYR A 85 2.22 4.65 2.81
C TYR A 85 1.88 3.24 2.30
N ARG A 86 2.27 2.17 3.00
CA ARG A 86 1.97 0.79 2.59
C ARG A 86 0.49 0.46 2.69
N ILE A 87 -0.22 0.92 3.72
CA ILE A 87 -1.68 0.82 3.85
C ILE A 87 -2.34 1.58 2.68
N VAL A 88 -1.90 2.82 2.50
CA VAL A 88 -2.05 3.72 1.34
C VAL A 88 -2.15 3.02 -0.01
N TYR A 89 -0.98 2.56 -0.42
CA TYR A 89 -0.71 1.80 -1.64
C TYR A 89 -1.63 0.58 -1.77
N THR A 90 -1.76 -0.21 -0.70
CA THR A 90 -2.49 -1.49 -0.74
C THR A 90 -3.99 -1.27 -0.94
N ASP A 91 -4.58 -0.29 -0.26
CA ASP A 91 -5.99 0.08 -0.44
C ASP A 91 -6.30 0.45 -1.90
N HIS A 92 -5.48 1.32 -2.51
CA HIS A 92 -5.71 1.77 -3.88
C HIS A 92 -5.57 0.62 -4.89
N GLN A 93 -4.57 -0.26 -4.72
CA GLN A 93 -4.36 -1.41 -5.59
C GLN A 93 -5.51 -2.42 -5.48
N LEU A 94 -5.91 -2.80 -4.26
CA LEU A 94 -7.01 -3.74 -4.04
C LEU A 94 -8.33 -3.19 -4.56
N ARG A 95 -8.60 -1.90 -4.33
CA ARG A 95 -9.79 -1.23 -4.86
C ARG A 95 -9.86 -1.32 -6.38
N LEU A 96 -8.78 -0.99 -7.08
CA LEU A 96 -8.73 -1.05 -8.54
C LEU A 96 -8.94 -2.46 -9.06
N MET A 97 -8.23 -3.44 -8.51
CA MET A 97 -8.34 -4.84 -8.93
C MET A 97 -9.74 -5.44 -8.65
N ALA A 98 -10.38 -5.03 -7.55
CA ALA A 98 -11.71 -5.52 -7.18
C ALA A 98 -12.88 -4.68 -7.74
N GLY A 99 -12.59 -3.56 -8.42
CA GLY A 99 -13.59 -2.65 -8.97
C GLY A 99 -14.44 -1.92 -7.93
N LEU A 100 -13.86 -1.58 -6.78
CA LEU A 100 -14.56 -0.97 -5.63
C LEU A 100 -14.53 0.57 -5.66
N PRO A 101 -15.47 1.26 -4.99
CA PRO A 101 -15.57 2.72 -5.00
C PRO A 101 -14.48 3.43 -4.17
N GLN A 102 -14.30 4.73 -4.40
CA GLN A 102 -13.34 5.58 -3.65
C GLN A 102 -13.82 5.85 -2.23
N GLY A 103 -13.11 5.31 -1.22
CA GLY A 103 -13.44 5.56 0.18
C GLY A 103 -12.88 6.88 0.74
N SER A 104 -11.78 7.40 0.19
CA SER A 104 -11.18 8.69 0.57
C SER A 104 -10.13 9.14 -0.45
N PRO A 105 -10.09 10.41 -0.89
CA PRO A 105 -8.99 10.93 -1.69
C PRO A 105 -7.77 11.15 -0.77
N HIS A 106 -6.81 10.22 -0.78
CA HIS A 106 -5.52 10.43 -0.12
C HIS A 106 -4.46 10.84 -1.14
N VAL A 107 -4.32 12.16 -1.31
CA VAL A 107 -3.45 12.80 -2.32
C VAL A 107 -2.01 13.00 -1.82
N SER A 108 -1.75 12.86 -0.51
CA SER A 108 -0.46 13.24 0.11
C SER A 108 0.72 12.29 -0.20
N MET A 109 0.49 11.13 -0.83
CA MET A 109 1.48 10.04 -0.90
C MET A 109 2.69 10.27 -1.82
N ALA A 110 2.60 11.18 -2.78
CA ALA A 110 3.72 11.56 -3.65
C ALA A 110 4.19 12.99 -3.41
N SER A 111 4.06 13.50 -2.17
CA SER A 111 4.72 14.75 -1.79
C SER A 111 6.20 14.70 -2.19
N GLU A 112 6.69 15.76 -2.81
CA GLU A 112 8.08 15.87 -3.28
C GLU A 112 9.10 15.63 -2.16
N ALA A 113 8.72 15.85 -0.90
CA ALA A 113 9.56 15.56 0.26
C ALA A 113 9.80 14.05 0.51
N ALA A 114 8.89 13.17 0.06
CA ALA A 114 8.93 11.74 0.33
C ALA A 114 9.61 10.92 -0.79
N LEU A 115 9.89 11.54 -1.94
CA LEU A 115 10.46 10.86 -3.11
C LEU A 115 12.00 10.74 -3.07
N PRO A 116 12.79 11.76 -2.70
CA PRO A 116 14.26 11.72 -2.80
C PRO A 116 14.92 10.67 -1.90
N SER A 117 14.33 10.38 -0.73
CA SER A 117 14.86 9.42 0.25
C SER A 117 14.47 7.97 -0.03
N ASP A 118 13.62 7.71 -1.02
CA ASP A 118 13.08 6.37 -1.30
C ASP A 118 13.88 5.64 -2.40
N THR A 119 13.80 4.32 -2.40
CA THR A 119 14.35 3.47 -3.46
C THR A 119 13.65 3.76 -4.80
N PRO A 120 14.29 3.48 -5.96
CA PRO A 120 13.62 3.62 -7.26
C PRO A 120 12.27 2.92 -7.33
N SER A 121 12.19 1.69 -6.80
CA SER A 121 10.94 0.93 -6.73
C SER A 121 9.90 1.54 -5.78
N GLY A 122 10.32 2.14 -4.67
CA GLY A 122 9.42 2.83 -3.75
C GLY A 122 8.84 4.09 -4.37
N ARG A 123 9.67 4.92 -5.02
CA ARG A 123 9.23 6.09 -5.79
C ARG A 123 8.23 5.71 -6.88
N PHE A 124 8.53 4.65 -7.64
CA PHE A 124 7.64 4.13 -8.66
C PHE A 124 6.28 3.73 -8.08
N LYS A 125 6.27 2.94 -7.00
CA LYS A 125 5.03 2.53 -6.32
C LYS A 125 4.23 3.71 -5.77
N ARG A 126 4.87 4.75 -5.21
CA ARG A 126 4.21 5.99 -4.76
C ARG A 126 3.52 6.73 -5.92
N LYS A 127 4.22 6.88 -7.04
CA LYS A 127 3.65 7.46 -8.27
C LYS A 127 2.46 6.65 -8.77
N GLN A 128 2.59 5.33 -8.80
CA GLN A 128 1.47 4.44 -9.14
C GLN A 128 0.26 4.61 -8.21
N THR A 129 0.47 4.82 -6.90
CA THR A 129 -0.65 5.06 -5.97
C THR A 129 -1.42 6.34 -6.26
N VAL A 130 -0.71 7.41 -6.62
CA VAL A 130 -1.33 8.69 -7.00
C VAL A 130 -2.04 8.60 -8.34
N ILE A 131 -1.45 7.92 -9.32
CA ILE A 131 -2.14 7.67 -10.59
C ILE A 131 -3.40 6.82 -10.37
N ALA A 132 -3.30 5.79 -9.51
CA ALA A 132 -4.41 4.92 -9.13
C ALA A 132 -5.56 5.65 -8.40
N SER A 133 -5.33 6.80 -7.77
CA SER A 133 -6.43 7.60 -7.21
C SER A 133 -7.27 8.30 -8.28
N CYS A 134 -6.68 8.65 -9.42
CA CYS A 134 -7.38 9.36 -10.50
C CYS A 134 -8.26 8.44 -11.36
N ILE A 135 -8.04 7.11 -11.33
CA ILE A 135 -8.75 6.17 -12.21
C ILE A 135 -10.23 5.99 -11.81
N PRO A 136 -10.61 5.91 -10.51
CA PRO A 136 -12.01 5.62 -10.15
C PRO A 136 -12.95 6.82 -10.18
N GLU A 137 -12.43 8.05 -10.22
CA GLU A 137 -13.24 9.28 -10.44
C GLU A 137 -14.08 9.18 -11.73
N ARG A 138 -13.68 8.33 -12.69
CA ARG A 138 -14.34 8.05 -13.96
C ARG A 138 -15.48 7.03 -13.91
N LYS A 139 -15.50 6.10 -12.94
CA LYS A 139 -16.49 5.00 -12.92
C LYS A 139 -17.86 5.44 -12.38
N GLU A 140 -17.90 6.48 -11.56
CA GLU A 140 -19.13 6.99 -10.93
C GLU A 140 -19.71 8.23 -11.64
N SER A 141 -18.93 8.94 -12.47
CA SER A 141 -19.38 10.07 -13.26
C SER A 141 -20.09 9.62 -14.55
N SER A 142 -21.32 9.16 -14.43
CA SER A 142 -22.20 8.85 -15.57
C SER A 142 -22.70 10.15 -16.24
N HIS A 143 -21.82 11.01 -16.76
CA HIS A 143 -22.17 12.21 -17.53
C HIS A 143 -21.42 12.20 -18.88
N PRO A 144 -22.09 12.40 -20.02
CA PRO A 144 -21.51 12.18 -21.34
C PRO A 144 -20.74 13.44 -21.80
N ALA A 145 -19.57 13.69 -21.21
CA ALA A 145 -18.59 14.63 -21.76
C ALA A 145 -17.39 13.83 -22.30
N ILE A 146 -17.64 13.03 -23.35
CA ILE A 146 -16.70 12.05 -23.94
C ILE A 146 -15.32 12.66 -24.29
N ILE A 147 -15.28 13.96 -24.60
CA ILE A 147 -14.05 14.67 -24.98
C ILE A 147 -13.13 14.91 -23.76
N ASP A 148 -13.70 15.27 -22.60
CA ASP A 148 -12.95 15.48 -21.35
C ASP A 148 -12.41 14.14 -20.82
N ASP A 149 -13.23 13.09 -20.90
CA ASP A 149 -12.86 11.72 -20.52
C ASP A 149 -11.68 11.16 -21.32
N PHE A 150 -11.54 11.54 -22.59
CA PHE A 150 -10.44 11.07 -23.43
C PHE A 150 -9.13 11.81 -23.13
N ALA A 151 -9.19 13.13 -22.91
CA ALA A 151 -8.03 13.92 -22.52
C ALA A 151 -7.47 13.47 -21.16
N VAL A 152 -8.35 13.22 -20.18
CA VAL A 152 -7.96 12.67 -18.86
C VAL A 152 -7.33 11.27 -19.01
N LEU A 153 -7.86 10.43 -19.91
CA LEU A 153 -7.27 9.10 -20.15
C LEU A 153 -5.84 9.20 -20.71
N GLN A 154 -5.62 10.09 -21.67
CA GLN A 154 -4.29 10.33 -22.23
C GLN A 154 -3.32 10.86 -21.19
N ASP A 155 -3.75 11.76 -20.30
CA ASP A 155 -2.92 12.27 -19.21
C ASP A 155 -2.54 11.17 -18.21
N ILE A 156 -3.50 10.31 -17.83
CA ILE A 156 -3.23 9.14 -16.97
C ILE A 156 -2.24 8.19 -17.65
N ASP A 157 -2.42 7.89 -18.93
CA ASP A 157 -1.51 7.02 -19.70
C ASP A 157 -0.11 7.62 -19.78
N ALA A 158 0.02 8.91 -20.10
CA ALA A 158 1.30 9.61 -20.13
C ALA A 158 2.01 9.57 -18.77
N LYS A 159 1.27 9.73 -17.67
CA LYS A 159 1.81 9.59 -16.30
C LYS A 159 2.28 8.17 -16.00
N LEU A 160 1.54 7.15 -16.43
CA LEU A 160 1.93 5.74 -16.29
C LEU A 160 3.21 5.43 -17.07
N GLN A 161 3.26 5.84 -18.34
CA GLN A 161 4.44 5.65 -19.20
C GLN A 161 5.66 6.35 -18.63
N LYS A 162 5.52 7.62 -18.18
CA LYS A 162 6.61 8.36 -17.53
C LYS A 162 7.13 7.62 -16.29
N ALA A 163 6.23 7.16 -15.41
CA ALA A 163 6.63 6.41 -14.22
C ALA A 163 7.31 5.09 -14.59
N ALA A 164 6.80 4.38 -15.59
CA ALA A 164 7.38 3.11 -16.05
C ALA A 164 8.79 3.27 -16.62
N ASN A 165 9.04 4.35 -17.36
CA ASN A 165 10.34 4.65 -17.97
C ASN A 165 11.43 5.04 -16.96
N GLU A 166 11.06 5.38 -15.72
CA GLU A 166 12.03 5.60 -14.64
C GLU A 166 12.60 4.28 -14.08
N MET A 167 11.97 3.14 -14.38
CA MET A 167 12.41 1.83 -13.90
C MET A 167 13.38 1.17 -14.89
N PRO A 168 14.50 0.59 -14.41
CA PRO A 168 15.40 -0.18 -15.26
C PRO A 168 14.67 -1.34 -15.95
N SER A 169 15.00 -1.64 -17.21
CA SER A 169 14.37 -2.72 -17.98
C SER A 169 14.37 -4.07 -17.25
N LYS A 170 15.48 -4.40 -16.56
CA LYS A 170 15.62 -5.61 -15.74
C LYS A 170 14.61 -5.74 -14.59
N TRP A 171 14.01 -4.63 -14.15
CA TRP A 171 13.03 -4.63 -13.06
C TRP A 171 11.72 -5.31 -13.46
N TRP A 172 11.39 -5.29 -14.76
CA TRP A 172 10.19 -5.91 -15.32
C TRP A 172 10.32 -7.43 -15.53
N LEU A 173 11.53 -7.97 -15.40
CA LEU A 173 11.78 -9.40 -15.59
C LEU A 173 11.37 -10.19 -14.35
N VAL A 174 10.83 -11.39 -14.55
CA VAL A 174 10.53 -12.31 -13.46
C VAL A 174 11.85 -12.70 -12.76
N PRO A 175 11.97 -12.50 -11.44
CA PRO A 175 13.16 -12.91 -10.71
C PRO A 175 13.38 -14.41 -10.84
N SER A 176 14.59 -14.83 -11.22
CA SER A 176 14.93 -16.24 -11.24
C SER A 176 15.01 -16.79 -9.82
N LEU A 177 14.16 -17.75 -9.46
CA LEU A 177 14.24 -18.41 -8.16
C LEU A 177 15.53 -19.22 -8.00
N ALA A 178 16.19 -19.58 -9.09
CA ALA A 178 17.47 -20.29 -9.08
C ALA A 178 18.63 -19.42 -8.58
N SER A 179 18.56 -18.09 -8.73
CA SER A 179 19.61 -17.18 -8.22
C SER A 179 19.53 -16.97 -6.71
N VAL A 180 18.39 -17.26 -6.08
CA VAL A 180 18.20 -17.16 -4.62
C VAL A 180 18.86 -18.34 -3.88
N GLY A 181 19.06 -19.48 -4.55
CA GLY A 181 19.66 -20.69 -3.99
C GLY A 181 21.17 -20.61 -3.71
N TYR A 182 21.87 -19.59 -4.22
CA TYR A 182 23.32 -19.44 -4.01
C TYR A 182 23.71 -18.61 -2.78
N ILE A 183 22.75 -18.05 -2.04
CA ILE A 183 23.01 -17.31 -0.80
C ILE A 183 22.81 -18.25 0.40
N ARG A 184 23.63 -19.31 0.50
CA ARG A 184 24.00 -19.97 1.77
C ARG A 184 25.08 -21.04 1.53
N ARG A 185 26.32 -20.69 1.90
CA ARG A 185 27.30 -21.46 2.71
C ARG A 185 28.70 -20.86 2.52
N ARG A 186 29.04 -19.88 3.36
CA ARG A 186 30.38 -19.71 3.93
C ARG A 186 30.20 -19.29 5.38
#